data_AF-A0A4Q2J1A8-F1
#
_entry.id   AF-A0A4Q2J1A8-F1
#
_cell.length_a   1.000
_cell.length_b   1.000
_cell.length_c   1.000
_cell.angle_alpha   90.00
_cell.angle_beta   90.00
_cell.angle_gamma   90.00
#
_symmetry.space_group_name_H-M   'P 1'
#
loop_
_entity.id
_entity.type
_entity.pdbx_description
1 polymer ?
#
loop_
_entity_poly.entity_id
_entity_poly.type
_entity_poly.pdbx_seq_one_letter_code
_entity_poly.pdbx_strand_id
1 'polypeptide(L)'
;MLNPAYPAVRRWVDVDALDLRRFPVGVAVRRATGADAAVLAHPLRHPGSLAATLRSGLLAPRDLAAVVRWLAPVIVRPRSVIAGPDRPLAEAWDRLGLRGPLRTEVLEPFLAGVLADDRGDTSDAFVRLLMRMFALGGPGLPAAGIGALPAQLAAAARVAGAEVRTGAVVERIGPR
;
A
#
# COMPACT_ATOMS: atom_id res chain seq x y z
N MET A 1 -7.99 -8.77 -3.06
CA MET A 1 -6.77 -9.05 -2.25
C MET A 1 -6.88 -8.34 -0.90
N LEU A 2 -6.21 -8.86 0.13
CA LEU A 2 -6.21 -8.34 1.49
C LEU A 2 -4.76 -8.12 1.94
N ASN A 3 -4.45 -6.96 2.53
CA ASN A 3 -3.16 -6.74 3.20
C ASN A 3 -3.31 -6.95 4.72
N PRO A 4 -2.68 -7.98 5.31
CA PRO A 4 -2.83 -8.28 6.73
C PRO A 4 -2.11 -7.26 7.65
N ALA A 5 -1.30 -6.35 7.11
CA ALA A 5 -0.63 -5.32 7.91
C ALA A 5 -1.59 -4.22 8.40
N TYR A 6 -2.79 -4.09 7.81
CA TYR A 6 -3.75 -3.08 8.26
C TYR A 6 -4.16 -3.33 9.73
N PRO A 7 -4.02 -2.32 10.62
CA PRO A 7 -4.33 -2.48 12.03
C PRO A 7 -5.78 -2.90 12.32
N ALA A 8 -6.74 -2.48 11.48
CA ALA A 8 -8.14 -2.89 11.62
C ALA A 8 -8.35 -4.37 11.30
N VAL A 9 -7.68 -4.88 10.26
CA VAL A 9 -7.72 -6.31 9.90
C VAL A 9 -7.18 -7.13 11.07
N ARG A 10 -6.01 -6.77 11.61
CA ARG A 10 -5.42 -7.48 12.75
C ARG A 10 -6.25 -7.44 14.04
N ARG A 11 -7.17 -6.47 14.16
CA ARG A 11 -8.02 -6.30 15.34
C ARG A 11 -9.30 -7.11 15.26
N TRP A 12 -9.89 -7.21 14.07
CA TRP A 12 -11.27 -7.68 13.90
C TRP A 12 -11.38 -8.96 13.08
N VAL A 13 -10.29 -9.41 12.46
CA VAL A 13 -10.26 -10.53 11.52
C VAL A 13 -9.28 -11.56 12.04
N ASP A 14 -9.70 -12.82 12.08
CA ASP A 14 -8.79 -13.94 12.29
C ASP A 14 -8.11 -14.24 10.96
N VAL A 15 -6.92 -13.67 10.80
CA VAL A 15 -6.10 -13.75 9.58
C VAL A 15 -5.56 -15.15 9.36
N ASP A 16 -5.32 -15.92 10.43
CA ASP A 16 -4.77 -17.27 10.34
C ASP A 16 -5.85 -18.22 9.79
N ALA A 17 -7.09 -18.07 10.23
CA ALA A 17 -8.24 -18.81 9.69
C ALA A 17 -8.54 -18.49 8.20
N LEU A 18 -8.07 -17.35 7.67
CA LEU A 18 -8.25 -17.01 6.26
C LEU A 18 -7.28 -17.76 5.32
N ASP A 19 -6.23 -18.40 5.85
CA ASP A 19 -5.16 -19.08 5.10
C ASP A 19 -4.72 -18.26 3.87
N LEU A 20 -4.15 -17.07 4.13
CA LEU A 20 -3.82 -16.13 3.07
C LEU A 20 -2.75 -16.71 2.12
N ARG A 21 -3.15 -16.93 0.87
CA ARG A 21 -2.26 -17.21 -0.26
C ARG A 21 -1.63 -15.90 -0.71
N ARG A 22 -0.36 -15.70 -0.35
CA ARG A 22 0.37 -14.45 -0.58
C ARG A 22 0.76 -14.30 -2.04
N PHE A 23 0.60 -13.10 -2.57
CA PHE A 23 1.17 -12.74 -3.86
C PHE A 23 2.68 -12.48 -3.71
N PRO A 24 3.48 -12.76 -4.76
CA PRO A 24 4.84 -12.27 -4.80
C PRO A 24 4.83 -10.74 -4.74
N VAL A 25 5.65 -10.17 -3.86
CA VAL A 25 5.71 -8.72 -3.68
C VAL A 25 6.75 -8.15 -4.66
N GLY A 26 6.27 -7.48 -5.71
CA GLY A 26 7.11 -6.83 -6.71
C GLY A 26 6.28 -5.94 -7.63
N VAL A 27 6.90 -4.93 -8.22
CA VAL A 27 6.32 -4.05 -9.23
C VAL A 27 7.01 -4.33 -10.56
N ALA A 28 6.28 -4.76 -11.59
CA ALA A 28 6.84 -4.87 -12.93
C ALA A 28 6.64 -3.55 -13.68
N VAL A 29 7.74 -2.90 -14.08
CA VAL A 29 7.72 -1.64 -14.83
C VAL A 29 8.04 -1.94 -16.29
N ARG A 30 7.08 -1.69 -17.18
CA ARG A 30 7.31 -1.77 -18.63
C ARG A 30 7.69 -0.39 -19.15
N ARG A 31 8.93 -0.25 -19.65
CA ARG A 31 9.39 0.99 -20.30
C ARG A 31 8.87 1.09 -21.72
N ALA A 32 8.60 2.32 -22.17
CA ALA A 32 8.14 2.58 -23.54
C ALA A 32 9.21 2.33 -24.61
N THR A 33 10.50 2.33 -24.23
CA THR A 33 11.66 2.25 -25.15
C THR A 33 12.22 0.84 -25.34
N GLY A 34 11.56 -0.21 -24.85
CA GLY A 34 12.00 -1.59 -25.04
C GLY A 34 10.89 -2.63 -24.79
N ALA A 35 11.03 -3.81 -25.40
CA ALA A 35 10.06 -4.91 -25.27
C ALA A 35 10.10 -5.60 -23.88
N ASP A 36 11.11 -5.32 -23.06
CA ASP A 36 11.32 -6.02 -21.79
C ASP A 36 10.74 -5.25 -20.60
N ALA A 37 9.89 -5.93 -19.82
CA ALA A 37 9.42 -5.45 -18.53
C ALA A 37 10.55 -5.55 -17.50
N ALA A 38 11.00 -4.41 -16.96
CA ALA A 38 11.91 -4.38 -15.83
C ALA A 38 11.13 -4.71 -14.55
N VAL A 39 11.33 -5.90 -14.00
CA VAL A 39 10.72 -6.28 -12.72
C VAL A 39 11.49 -5.62 -11.57
N LEU A 40 10.87 -4.61 -10.95
CA LEU A 40 11.27 -4.05 -9.67
C LEU A 40 10.77 -4.97 -8.54
N ALA A 41 11.55 -6.00 -8.22
CA ALA A 41 11.27 -6.81 -7.04
C ALA A 41 11.37 -5.95 -5.76
N HIS A 42 10.54 -6.26 -4.76
CA HIS A 42 10.37 -5.41 -3.58
C HIS A 42 11.70 -5.17 -2.84
N PRO A 43 12.19 -3.92 -2.75
CA PRO A 43 13.53 -3.58 -2.26
C PRO A 43 13.84 -4.11 -0.86
N LEU A 44 12.82 -4.19 0.01
CA LEU A 44 12.99 -4.64 1.40
C LEU A 44 12.98 -6.16 1.57
N ARG A 45 12.58 -6.94 0.55
CA ARG A 45 12.49 -8.41 0.64
C ARG A 45 13.44 -9.13 -0.31
N HIS A 46 13.85 -8.47 -1.39
CA HIS A 46 14.84 -8.96 -2.33
C HIS A 46 15.96 -7.92 -2.49
N PRO A 47 16.78 -7.66 -1.45
CA PRO A 47 17.85 -6.66 -1.53
C PRO A 47 18.88 -7.01 -2.61
N GLY A 48 19.04 -8.28 -2.97
CA GLY A 48 19.95 -8.73 -4.03
C GLY A 48 19.55 -8.29 -5.45
N SER A 49 18.26 -8.03 -5.71
CA SER A 49 17.83 -7.52 -7.02
C SER A 49 18.08 -6.02 -7.18
N LEU A 50 18.32 -5.29 -6.07
CA LEU A 50 18.62 -3.85 -6.10
C LEU A 50 19.85 -3.53 -6.92
N ALA A 51 20.87 -4.39 -6.90
CA ALA A 51 22.09 -4.20 -7.70
C ALA A 51 21.83 -4.34 -9.21
N ALA A 52 20.87 -5.18 -9.62
CA ALA A 52 20.46 -5.29 -11.02
C ALA A 52 19.57 -4.10 -11.43
N THR A 53 18.69 -3.63 -10.55
CA THR A 53 17.86 -2.44 -10.75
C THR A 53 18.66 -1.13 -10.75
N LEU A 54 19.72 -1.03 -9.96
CA LEU A 54 20.68 0.08 -10.02
C LEU A 54 21.42 0.09 -11.36
N ARG A 55 21.83 -1.08 -11.86
CA ARG A 55 22.50 -1.23 -13.15
C ARG A 55 21.61 -0.97 -14.36
N SER A 56 20.29 -1.07 -14.23
CA SER A 56 19.35 -0.75 -15.32
C SER A 56 19.09 0.74 -15.52
N GLY A 57 19.69 1.61 -14.69
CA GLY A 57 19.48 3.06 -14.75
C GLY A 57 18.10 3.51 -14.26
N LEU A 58 17.30 2.59 -13.68
CA LEU A 58 16.01 2.89 -13.05
C LEU A 58 16.15 3.58 -11.69
N LEU A 59 17.35 3.52 -11.09
CA LEU A 59 17.56 3.90 -9.70
C LEU A 59 18.79 4.80 -9.60
N ALA A 60 18.58 6.11 -9.38
CA ALA A 60 19.67 7.01 -9.01
C ALA A 60 19.90 6.91 -7.49
N PRO A 61 21.16 6.87 -6.99
CA PRO A 61 21.45 6.80 -5.55
C PRO A 61 20.77 7.91 -4.73
N ARG A 62 20.66 9.11 -5.31
CA ARG A 62 19.96 10.25 -4.71
C ARG A 62 18.47 10.00 -4.50
N ASP A 63 17.80 9.35 -5.46
CA ASP A 63 16.37 9.08 -5.40
C ASP A 63 16.09 8.00 -4.36
N LEU A 64 16.95 6.97 -4.30
CA LEU A 64 16.88 5.95 -3.26
C LEU A 64 17.04 6.57 -1.87
N ALA A 65 18.03 7.46 -1.69
CA ALA A 65 18.22 8.17 -0.43
C ALA A 65 16.99 9.02 -0.06
N ALA A 66 16.38 9.70 -1.03
CA ALA A 66 15.17 10.49 -0.81
C ALA A 66 13.98 9.61 -0.37
N VAL A 67 13.77 8.46 -1.03
CA VAL A 67 12.72 7.50 -0.66
C VAL A 67 12.96 6.89 0.73
N VAL A 68 14.22 6.57 1.08
CA VAL A 68 14.54 6.07 2.42
C VAL A 68 14.25 7.13 3.49
N ARG A 69 14.68 8.39 3.28
CA ARG A 69 14.38 9.50 4.19
C ARG A 69 12.88 9.76 4.31
N TRP A 70 12.14 9.54 3.23
CA TRP A 70 10.69 9.65 3.19
C TRP A 70 10.01 8.53 3.99
N LEU A 71 10.42 7.26 3.81
CA LEU A 71 9.71 6.13 4.39
C LEU A 71 10.18 5.73 5.79
N ALA A 72 11.45 5.99 6.15
CA ALA A 72 11.99 5.58 7.44
C ALA A 72 11.23 6.13 8.67
N PRO A 73 10.81 7.41 8.72
CA PRO A 73 10.10 7.95 9.88
C PRO A 73 8.78 7.24 10.17
N VAL A 74 8.01 6.89 9.13
CA VAL A 74 6.71 6.22 9.31
C VAL A 74 6.87 4.76 9.74
N ILE A 75 7.97 4.11 9.34
CA ILE A 75 8.29 2.73 9.77
C ILE A 75 8.56 2.68 11.28
N VAL A 76 9.33 3.65 11.81
CA VAL A 76 9.76 3.68 13.21
C VAL A 76 8.71 4.33 14.12
N ARG A 77 8.11 5.45 13.69
CA ARG A 77 7.20 6.27 14.49
C ARG A 77 5.94 6.65 13.70
N PRO A 78 5.06 5.68 13.36
CA PRO A 78 3.89 5.96 12.52
C PRO A 78 2.95 6.98 13.14
N ARG A 79 2.73 6.96 14.46
CA ARG A 79 1.80 7.89 15.14
C ARG A 79 2.23 9.35 15.03
N SER A 80 3.53 9.64 15.11
CA SER A 80 4.02 11.02 15.00
C SER A 80 3.94 11.53 13.56
N VAL A 81 4.04 10.66 12.56
CA VAL A 81 3.86 11.03 11.16
C VAL A 81 2.40 11.36 10.88
N ILE A 82 1.45 10.59 11.43
CA ILE A 82 0.01 10.85 11.28
C ILE A 82 -0.41 12.15 11.96
N ALA A 83 0.10 12.42 13.16
CA ALA A 83 -0.24 13.62 13.92
C ALA A 83 0.57 14.86 13.50
N GLY A 84 1.49 14.71 12.55
CA GLY A 84 2.34 15.79 12.06
C GLY A 84 1.66 16.68 11.02
N PRO A 85 2.37 17.71 10.53
CA PRO A 85 1.88 18.56 9.46
C PRO A 85 1.76 17.76 8.16
N ASP A 86 0.61 17.88 7.50
CA ASP A 86 0.29 17.19 6.27
C ASP A 86 0.30 18.14 5.06
N ARG A 87 0.45 17.55 3.88
CA ARG A 87 0.57 18.27 2.60
C ARG A 87 0.39 17.32 1.41
N PRO A 88 0.23 17.83 0.18
CA PRO A 88 0.26 17.00 -1.02
C PRO A 88 1.56 16.18 -1.13
N LEU A 89 1.43 14.92 -1.55
CA LEU A 89 2.54 14.00 -1.79
C LEU A 89 3.58 14.60 -2.74
N ALA A 90 3.13 15.22 -3.84
CA ALA A 90 4.02 15.80 -4.85
C ALA A 90 4.95 16.85 -4.23
N GLU A 91 4.39 17.75 -3.41
CA GLU A 91 5.16 18.78 -2.70
C GLU A 91 6.17 18.14 -1.72
N ALA A 92 5.76 17.06 -1.03
CA ALA A 92 6.65 16.35 -0.10
C ALA A 92 7.87 15.73 -0.80
N TRP A 93 7.66 15.14 -1.98
CA TRP A 93 8.74 14.58 -2.78
C TRP A 93 9.64 15.65 -3.40
N ASP A 94 9.08 16.77 -3.85
CA ASP A 94 9.85 17.89 -4.39
C ASP A 94 10.83 18.46 -3.36
N ARG A 95 10.39 18.64 -2.11
CA ARG A 95 11.28 19.11 -1.02
C ARG A 95 12.37 18.10 -0.66
N LEU A 96 12.14 16.81 -0.88
CA LEU A 96 13.14 15.77 -0.67
C LEU A 96 14.09 15.61 -1.88
N GLY A 97 13.86 16.35 -2.96
CA GLY A 97 14.64 16.26 -4.19
C GLY A 97 14.39 14.98 -4.98
N LEU A 98 13.29 14.27 -4.71
CA LEU A 98 12.92 13.06 -5.44
C LEU A 98 12.34 13.46 -6.80
N ARG A 99 13.16 13.40 -7.85
CA ARG A 99 12.82 13.88 -9.20
C ARG A 99 13.26 12.97 -10.33
N GLY A 100 14.03 11.91 -10.06
CA GLY A 100 14.51 11.02 -11.11
C GLY A 100 13.54 9.90 -11.46
N PRO A 101 13.98 8.92 -12.29
CA PRO A 101 13.15 7.85 -12.85
C PRO A 101 12.40 7.02 -11.80
N LEU A 102 12.95 6.88 -10.59
CA LEU A 102 12.27 6.17 -9.51
C LEU A 102 10.93 6.82 -9.14
N ARG A 103 10.82 8.14 -9.25
CA ARG A 103 9.54 8.84 -9.04
C ARG A 103 8.61 8.59 -10.22
N THR A 104 9.03 8.99 -11.41
CA THR A 104 8.17 9.13 -12.60
C THR A 104 7.81 7.81 -13.26
N GLU A 105 8.67 6.81 -13.21
CA GLU A 105 8.45 5.52 -13.89
C GLU A 105 7.96 4.42 -12.95
N VAL A 106 8.09 4.61 -11.63
CA VAL A 106 7.76 3.57 -10.63
C VAL A 106 6.72 4.09 -9.64
N LEU A 107 7.06 5.09 -8.83
CA LEU A 107 6.26 5.46 -7.67
C LEU A 107 4.97 6.18 -8.06
N GLU A 108 5.04 7.15 -8.99
CA GLU A 108 3.87 7.88 -9.47
C GLU A 108 2.87 6.93 -10.17
N PRO A 109 3.27 6.09 -11.16
CA PRO A 109 2.32 5.17 -11.79
C PRO A 109 1.72 4.15 -10.81
N PHE A 110 2.54 3.63 -9.88
CA PHE A 110 2.06 2.69 -8.86
C PHE A 110 1.03 3.35 -7.94
N LEU A 111 1.34 4.54 -7.42
CA LEU A 111 0.45 5.24 -6.50
C LEU A 111 -0.78 5.79 -7.20
N ALA A 112 -0.69 6.23 -8.45
CA ALA A 112 -1.85 6.58 -9.26
C ALA A 112 -2.81 5.39 -9.42
N GLY A 113 -2.29 4.18 -9.65
CA GLY A 113 -3.11 2.97 -9.72
C GLY A 113 -3.75 2.58 -8.37
N VAL A 114 -3.08 2.82 -7.25
CA VAL A 114 -3.58 2.44 -5.91
C VAL A 114 -4.52 3.50 -5.32
N LEU A 115 -4.22 4.78 -5.52
CA LEU A 115 -4.93 5.91 -4.94
C LEU A 115 -5.97 6.50 -5.89
N ALA A 116 -5.94 6.16 -7.18
CA ALA A 116 -6.66 6.86 -8.24
C ALA A 116 -6.36 8.38 -8.26
N ASP A 117 -5.10 8.74 -8.00
CA ASP A 117 -4.58 10.12 -7.98
C ASP A 117 -3.27 10.20 -8.77
N ASP A 118 -3.30 10.88 -9.91
CA ASP A 118 -2.18 11.08 -10.82
C ASP A 118 -1.44 12.42 -10.62
N ARG A 119 -1.94 13.29 -9.73
CA ARG A 119 -1.34 14.61 -9.45
C ARG A 119 -0.50 14.61 -8.18
N GLY A 120 -0.72 13.64 -7.30
CA GLY A 120 -0.08 13.57 -5.99
C GLY A 120 -0.64 14.60 -5.02
N ASP A 121 -1.94 14.91 -5.16
CA ASP A 121 -2.69 15.79 -4.28
C ASP A 121 -3.05 15.10 -2.95
N THR A 122 -3.02 13.76 -2.94
CA THR A 122 -3.26 12.95 -1.74
C THR A 122 -2.27 13.29 -0.63
N SER A 123 -2.79 13.32 0.60
CA SER A 123 -2.05 13.43 1.87
C SER A 123 -0.75 12.60 1.89
N ASP A 124 0.39 13.27 2.04
CA ASP A 124 1.69 12.64 2.24
C ASP A 124 1.69 11.71 3.47
N ALA A 125 1.03 12.13 4.56
CA ALA A 125 0.91 11.30 5.76
C ALA A 125 0.15 9.99 5.48
N PHE A 126 -0.96 10.07 4.74
CA PHE A 126 -1.74 8.89 4.34
C PHE A 126 -0.94 7.96 3.42
N VAL A 127 -0.28 8.51 2.39
CA VAL A 127 0.51 7.70 1.45
C VAL A 127 1.68 7.01 2.16
N ARG A 128 2.35 7.68 3.10
CA ARG A 128 3.41 7.06 3.92
C ARG A 128 2.86 5.88 4.74
N LEU A 129 1.68 6.00 5.33
CA LEU A 129 1.06 4.89 6.04
C LEU A 129 0.71 3.73 5.11
N LEU A 130 0.18 4.03 3.93
CA LEU A 130 -0.13 3.01 2.93
C LEU A 130 1.13 2.26 2.51
N MET A 131 2.20 2.99 2.17
CA MET A 131 3.50 2.40 1.83
C MET A 131 4.09 1.61 2.99
N ARG A 132 3.89 2.05 4.23
CA ARG A 132 4.25 1.26 5.41
C ARG A 132 3.52 -0.07 5.46
N MET A 133 2.23 -0.11 5.16
CA MET A 133 1.46 -1.37 5.15
C MET A 133 1.94 -2.32 4.05
N PHE A 134 2.32 -1.80 2.87
CA PHE A 134 2.95 -2.61 1.83
C PHE A 134 4.35 -3.11 2.22
N ALA A 135 5.13 -2.29 2.92
CA ALA A 135 6.45 -2.70 3.40
C ALA A 135 6.38 -3.82 4.46
N LEU A 136 5.42 -3.72 5.39
CA LEU A 136 5.26 -4.70 6.47
C LEU A 136 4.52 -5.97 6.05
N GLY A 137 3.50 -5.85 5.20
CA GLY A 137 2.58 -6.92 4.85
C GLY A 137 2.82 -7.47 3.45
N GLY A 138 2.65 -8.77 3.27
CA GLY A 138 2.48 -9.35 1.95
C GLY A 138 1.00 -9.39 1.62
N PRO A 139 0.49 -8.65 0.62
CA PRO A 139 -0.90 -8.79 0.20
C PRO A 139 -1.15 -10.22 -0.28
N GLY A 140 -2.34 -10.75 0.02
CA GLY A 140 -2.73 -12.10 -0.35
C GLY A 140 -4.22 -12.20 -0.65
N LEU A 141 -4.63 -13.38 -1.07
CA LEU A 141 -6.03 -13.77 -1.21
C LEU A 141 -6.33 -14.87 -0.18
N PRO A 142 -7.42 -14.79 0.58
CA PRO A 142 -7.85 -15.93 1.39
C PRO A 142 -7.99 -17.18 0.53
N ALA A 143 -7.65 -18.35 1.07
CA ALA A 143 -7.71 -19.61 0.33
C ALA A 143 -9.10 -19.89 -0.26
N ALA A 144 -10.16 -19.50 0.45
CA ALA A 144 -11.56 -19.61 0.02
C ALA A 144 -12.05 -18.40 -0.81
N GLY A 145 -11.16 -17.54 -1.31
CA GLY A 145 -11.50 -16.33 -2.06
C GLY A 145 -11.81 -15.11 -1.20
N ILE A 146 -11.93 -13.93 -1.82
CA ILE A 146 -12.07 -12.66 -1.07
C ILE A 146 -13.36 -12.56 -0.27
N GLY A 147 -14.40 -13.34 -0.62
CA GLY A 147 -15.66 -13.44 0.12
C GLY A 147 -15.53 -14.03 1.52
N ALA A 148 -14.43 -14.74 1.83
CA ALA A 148 -14.19 -15.27 3.17
C ALA A 148 -14.07 -14.18 4.24
N LEU A 149 -13.51 -13.01 3.88
CA LEU A 149 -13.36 -11.87 4.80
C LEU A 149 -14.71 -11.32 5.29
N PRO A 150 -15.64 -10.86 4.41
CA PRO A 150 -16.94 -10.38 4.87
C PRO A 150 -17.78 -11.49 5.53
N ALA A 151 -17.63 -12.76 5.13
CA ALA A 151 -18.31 -13.87 5.80
C ALA A 151 -17.87 -14.03 7.26
N GLN A 152 -16.56 -13.96 7.53
CA GLN A 152 -16.02 -14.02 8.89
C GLN A 152 -16.49 -12.83 9.74
N LEU A 153 -16.47 -11.62 9.18
CA LEU A 153 -16.97 -10.42 9.86
C LEU A 153 -18.46 -10.54 10.19
N ALA A 154 -19.28 -11.02 9.25
CA ALA A 154 -20.71 -11.22 9.47
C ALA A 154 -20.98 -12.29 10.55
N ALA A 155 -20.20 -13.36 10.58
CA ALA A 155 -20.30 -14.37 11.63
C ALA A 155 -19.98 -13.79 13.02
N ALA A 156 -18.87 -13.05 13.13
CA ALA A 156 -18.48 -12.39 14.38
C ALA A 156 -19.54 -11.38 14.84
N ALA A 157 -20.11 -10.59 13.93
CA ALA A 157 -21.16 -9.63 14.24
C ALA A 157 -22.43 -10.32 14.78
N ARG A 158 -22.86 -11.44 14.16
CA ARG A 158 -24.02 -12.22 14.63
C ARG A 158 -23.79 -12.82 16.02
N VAL A 159 -22.58 -13.32 16.30
CA VAL A 159 -22.22 -13.80 17.65
C VAL A 159 -22.29 -12.67 18.68
N ALA A 160 -21.93 -11.45 18.29
CA ALA A 160 -22.07 -10.26 19.13
C ALA A 160 -23.52 -9.74 19.24
N GLY A 161 -24.50 -10.43 18.65
CA GLY A 161 -25.92 -10.07 18.71
C GLY A 161 -26.39 -9.10 17.63
N ALA A 162 -25.55 -8.79 16.62
CA ALA A 162 -25.97 -7.94 15.51
C ALA A 162 -26.80 -8.71 14.47
N GLU A 163 -27.86 -8.08 13.99
CA GLU A 163 -28.60 -8.55 12.81
C GLU A 163 -27.94 -8.01 11.53
N VAL A 164 -27.64 -8.90 10.57
CA VAL A 164 -27.03 -8.53 9.28
C VAL A 164 -28.03 -8.80 8.17
N ARG A 165 -28.57 -7.73 7.57
CA ARG A 165 -29.51 -7.77 6.44
C ARG A 165 -28.84 -7.25 5.17
N THR A 166 -28.87 -8.05 4.11
CA THR A 166 -28.39 -7.68 2.77
C THR A 166 -29.57 -7.48 1.82
N GLY A 167 -29.39 -6.70 0.74
CA GLY A 167 -30.48 -6.41 -0.20
C GLY A 167 -31.56 -5.48 0.37
N ALA A 168 -31.29 -4.83 1.51
CA ALA A 168 -32.17 -3.83 2.10
C ALA A 168 -31.76 -2.43 1.61
N VAL A 169 -32.73 -1.65 1.15
CA VAL A 169 -32.54 -0.25 0.76
C VAL A 169 -32.71 0.63 1.99
N VAL A 170 -31.78 1.56 2.19
CA VAL A 170 -31.88 2.58 3.25
C VAL A 170 -32.47 3.85 2.63
N GLU A 171 -33.71 4.19 2.99
CA GLU A 171 -34.42 5.35 2.42
C GLU A 171 -34.12 6.67 3.15
N ARG A 172 -33.85 6.60 4.46
CA ARG A 172 -33.60 7.79 5.29
C ARG A 172 -32.70 7.45 6.47
N ILE A 173 -31.80 8.37 6.80
CA ILE A 173 -31.01 8.35 8.04
C ILE A 173 -31.51 9.50 8.91
N GLY A 174 -31.99 9.20 10.12
CA GLY A 174 -32.38 10.21 11.11
C GLY A 174 -31.26 10.48 12.12
N PRO A 175 -31.31 11.59 12.87
CA PRO A 175 -30.41 11.79 14.01
C PRO A 175 -30.60 10.66 15.03
N ARG A 176 -29.49 10.29 15.68
CA ARG A 176 -29.45 9.32 16.79
C ARG A 176 -29.90 9.93 18.09
#